data_AF-A0A2T2N366-F1
#
_entry.id   AF-A0A2T2N366-F1
#
_cell.length_a   1.000
_cell.length_b   1.000
_cell.length_c   1.000
_cell.angle_alpha   90.00
_cell.angle_beta   90.00
_cell.angle_gamma   90.00
#
_symmetry.space_group_name_H-M   'P 1'
#
loop_
_entity.id
_entity.type
_entity.pdbx_description
1 polymer ?
#
loop_
_entity_poly.entity_id
_entity_poly.type
_entity_poly.pdbx_seq_one_letter_code
_entity_poly.pdbx_strand_id
1 'polypeptide(L)'
;MCSFTGYTLPPGIFGTALSDSNWNGAGACGTCIAVTGPRGNTVRAMVVDQCPGCGTNHVDLFSDAFAQLANPSAGIIPVSWQIVPCGITTPITLKNKEGTSPWWFSMQVMNANVGVSKLEVSTNGGSTWLPTQRQPYNFFEYAPGFRTETVDVKVTSVNGQSITVRGVSVAANTRREAASNFT
;
A
#
# COMPACT_ATOMS: atom_id res chain seq x y z
N MET A 1 -9.69 -5.89 1.59
CA MET A 1 -8.31 -6.22 2.02
C MET A 1 -7.24 -5.77 1.04
N CYS A 2 -6.09 -5.31 1.55
CA CYS A 2 -4.95 -4.86 0.73
C CYS A 2 -4.03 -6.00 0.25
N SER A 3 -4.26 -7.25 0.69
CA SER A 3 -3.52 -8.42 0.23
C SER A 3 -1.99 -8.35 0.40
N PHE A 4 -1.51 -7.71 1.48
CA PHE A 4 -0.07 -7.61 1.79
C PHE A 4 0.49 -8.95 2.31
N THR A 5 0.59 -9.94 1.41
CA THR A 5 1.04 -11.30 1.74
C THR A 5 2.56 -11.37 1.92
N GLY A 6 3.02 -11.90 3.07
CA GLY A 6 4.45 -11.98 3.38
C GLY A 6 5.11 -10.59 3.51
N TYR A 7 4.36 -9.62 4.01
CA TYR A 7 4.85 -8.32 4.43
C TYR A 7 4.64 -8.20 5.94
N THR A 8 5.67 -7.73 6.63
CA THR A 8 5.63 -7.46 8.07
C THR A 8 5.66 -5.96 8.25
N LEU A 9 4.72 -5.43 9.03
CA LEU A 9 4.70 -4.00 9.34
C LEU A 9 6.01 -3.59 10.02
N PRO A 10 6.62 -2.45 9.63
CA PRO A 10 7.81 -1.94 10.29
C PRO A 10 7.56 -1.66 11.78
N PRO A 11 8.57 -1.80 12.64
CA PRO A 11 8.46 -1.47 14.06
C PRO A 11 7.91 -0.05 14.27
N GLY A 12 6.97 0.10 15.19
CA GLY A 12 6.34 1.39 15.51
C GLY A 12 5.22 1.81 14.56
N ILE A 13 4.85 0.98 13.58
CA ILE A 13 3.68 1.16 12.72
C ILE A 13 2.69 0.03 13.00
N PHE A 14 1.49 0.39 13.45
CA PHE A 14 0.40 -0.55 13.71
C PHE A 14 -0.41 -0.85 12.45
N GLY A 15 -1.32 -1.83 12.52
CA GLY A 15 -2.29 -2.13 11.46
C GLY A 15 -3.68 -1.54 11.72
N THR A 16 -4.40 -1.21 10.65
CA THR A 16 -5.81 -0.81 10.74
C THR A 16 -6.59 -1.16 9.47
N ALA A 17 -7.91 -1.25 9.60
CA ALA A 17 -8.86 -1.26 8.50
C ALA A 17 -9.64 0.06 8.42
N LEU A 18 -9.88 0.55 7.20
CA LEU A 18 -10.67 1.77 6.96
C LEU A 18 -12.10 1.45 6.53
N SER A 19 -13.04 2.33 6.90
CA SER A 19 -14.43 2.27 6.44
C SER A 19 -14.56 2.28 4.91
N ASP A 20 -15.68 1.78 4.39
CA ASP A 20 -15.97 1.75 2.95
C ASP A 20 -15.80 3.11 2.27
N SER A 21 -16.27 4.17 2.93
CA SER A 21 -16.17 5.55 2.45
C SER A 21 -14.73 6.05 2.28
N ASN A 22 -13.79 5.49 3.04
CA ASN A 22 -12.39 5.90 3.07
C ASN A 22 -11.46 4.90 2.36
N TRP A 23 -11.97 3.74 1.96
CA TRP A 23 -11.20 2.69 1.30
C TRP A 23 -10.67 3.09 -0.08
N ASN A 24 -11.45 3.90 -0.81
CA ASN A 24 -11.11 4.41 -2.14
C ASN A 24 -10.71 3.31 -3.14
N GLY A 25 -11.42 2.17 -3.15
CA GLY A 25 -11.12 1.05 -4.05
C GLY A 25 -9.69 0.52 -3.93
N ALA A 26 -9.17 0.40 -2.70
CA ALA A 26 -7.78 0.10 -2.35
C ALA A 26 -6.76 1.22 -2.62
N GLY A 27 -7.20 2.43 -2.98
CA GLY A 27 -6.34 3.61 -3.08
C GLY A 27 -5.72 4.03 -1.74
N ALA A 28 -6.37 3.68 -0.62
CA ALA A 28 -5.82 3.92 0.71
C ALA A 28 -4.80 2.86 1.16
N CYS A 29 -4.65 1.74 0.46
CA CYS A 29 -3.78 0.66 0.89
C CYS A 29 -2.32 1.08 1.01
N GLY A 30 -1.70 0.71 2.13
CA GLY A 30 -0.31 1.03 2.45
C GLY A 30 -0.08 2.48 2.88
N THR A 31 -1.10 3.34 2.83
CA THR A 31 -1.02 4.67 3.47
C THR A 31 -0.99 4.52 4.99
N CYS A 32 -0.35 5.47 5.67
CA CYS A 32 -0.42 5.55 7.12
C CYS A 32 -1.32 6.70 7.56
N ILE A 33 -2.00 6.48 8.68
CA ILE A 33 -2.77 7.50 9.39
C ILE A 33 -2.19 7.71 10.78
N ALA A 34 -2.23 8.95 11.25
CA ALA A 34 -2.01 9.29 12.65
C ALA A 34 -3.37 9.31 13.34
N VAL A 35 -3.59 8.44 14.33
CA VAL A 35 -4.85 8.32 15.07
C VAL A 35 -4.63 8.83 16.48
N THR A 36 -5.37 9.88 16.86
CA THR A 36 -5.31 10.50 18.18
C THR A 36 -6.52 10.09 18.99
N GLY A 37 -6.26 9.48 20.14
CA GLY A 37 -7.28 8.99 21.08
C GLY A 37 -7.79 10.08 22.04
N PRO A 38 -8.77 9.75 22.89
CA PRO A 38 -9.43 10.70 23.79
C PRO A 38 -8.50 11.30 24.86
N ARG A 39 -7.37 10.65 25.15
CA ARG A 39 -6.35 11.14 26.09
C ARG A 39 -5.31 12.04 25.42
N GLY A 40 -5.46 12.34 24.13
CA GLY A 40 -4.52 13.16 23.34
C GLY A 40 -3.26 12.44 22.87
N ASN A 41 -3.10 11.14 23.17
CA ASN A 41 -2.01 10.35 22.66
C ASN A 41 -2.29 9.86 21.23
N THR A 42 -1.23 9.71 20.43
CA THR A 42 -1.33 9.40 19.00
C THR A 42 -0.55 8.13 18.66
N VAL A 43 -1.14 7.29 17.81
CA VAL A 43 -0.46 6.17 17.16
C VAL A 43 -0.38 6.36 15.66
N ARG A 44 0.57 5.69 15.02
CA ARG A 44 0.65 5.59 13.56
C ARG A 44 0.19 4.20 13.14
N ALA A 45 -0.79 4.13 12.25
CA ALA A 45 -1.32 2.87 11.74
C ALA A 45 -1.33 2.85 10.21
N MET A 46 -0.88 1.75 9.61
CA MET A 46 -0.95 1.50 8.18
C MET A 46 -2.30 0.86 7.83
N VAL A 47 -2.93 1.38 6.78
CA VAL A 47 -4.15 0.81 6.21
C VAL A 47 -3.80 -0.48 5.47
N VAL A 48 -4.21 -1.61 6.04
CA VAL A 48 -3.94 -2.96 5.53
C VAL A 48 -5.21 -3.72 5.16
N ASP A 49 -6.38 -3.23 5.60
CA ASP A 49 -7.66 -3.83 5.27
C ASP A 49 -8.77 -2.78 5.10
N GLN A 50 -9.92 -3.26 4.64
CA GLN A 50 -11.18 -2.54 4.61
C GLN A 50 -12.05 -3.10 5.73
N CYS A 51 -12.82 -2.24 6.39
CA CYS A 51 -13.88 -2.64 7.29
C CYS A 51 -15.24 -2.36 6.60
N PRO A 52 -15.85 -3.37 5.95
CA PRO A 52 -17.18 -3.23 5.38
C PRO A 52 -18.23 -3.00 6.45
N GLY A 53 -19.11 -2.02 6.25
CA GLY A 53 -20.16 -1.65 7.20
C GLY A 53 -19.69 -0.81 8.37
N CYS A 54 -18.39 -0.53 8.49
CA CYS A 54 -17.90 0.48 9.41
C CYS A 54 -18.47 1.85 9.02
N GLY A 55 -18.97 2.60 10.02
CA GLY A 55 -19.53 3.92 9.82
C GLY A 55 -18.54 4.91 9.19
N THR A 56 -19.05 6.03 8.68
CA THR A 56 -18.22 7.08 8.08
C THR A 56 -17.09 7.51 9.03
N ASN A 57 -15.86 7.49 8.53
CA ASN A 57 -14.64 7.85 9.27
C ASN A 57 -14.29 6.93 10.46
N HIS A 58 -14.97 5.79 10.60
CA HIS A 58 -14.57 4.75 11.52
C HIS A 58 -13.24 4.12 11.08
N VAL A 59 -12.36 3.93 12.06
CA VAL A 59 -11.05 3.28 11.90
C VAL A 59 -11.05 2.05 12.81
N ASP A 60 -10.96 0.87 12.20
CA ASP A 60 -10.90 -0.39 12.94
C ASP A 60 -9.43 -0.73 13.22
N LEU A 61 -8.99 -0.43 14.44
CA LEU A 61 -7.61 -0.56 14.88
C LEU A 61 -7.31 -1.99 15.28
N PHE A 62 -6.09 -2.45 14.98
CA PHE A 62 -5.61 -3.69 15.60
C PHE A 62 -5.56 -3.54 17.12
N SER A 63 -5.75 -4.66 17.83
CA SER A 63 -5.86 -4.67 19.29
C SER A 63 -4.67 -4.03 20.02
N ASP A 64 -3.46 -4.20 19.48
CA ASP A 64 -2.22 -3.61 19.99
C ASP A 64 -2.17 -2.10 19.81
N ALA A 65 -2.70 -1.58 18.70
CA ALA A 65 -2.84 -0.16 18.41
C ALA A 65 -3.91 0.49 19.31
N PHE A 66 -5.08 -0.17 19.44
CA PHE A 66 -6.17 0.29 20.29
C PHE A 66 -5.72 0.39 21.75
N ALA A 67 -4.98 -0.61 22.24
CA ALA A 67 -4.44 -0.64 23.60
C ALA A 67 -3.50 0.53 23.91
N GLN A 68 -2.87 1.14 22.90
CA GLN A 68 -2.12 2.38 23.12
C GLN A 68 -3.05 3.56 23.43
N LEU A 69 -4.22 3.63 22.77
CA LEU A 69 -5.14 4.75 22.86
C LEU A 69 -6.07 4.68 24.08
N ALA A 70 -6.59 3.49 24.41
CA ALA A 70 -7.52 3.30 25.51
C ALA A 70 -7.46 1.89 26.11
N ASN A 71 -8.18 1.69 27.21
CA ASN A 71 -8.41 0.36 27.76
C ASN A 71 -9.19 -0.48 26.72
N PRO A 72 -8.71 -1.66 26.31
CA PRO A 72 -9.38 -2.51 25.32
C PRO A 72 -10.87 -2.78 25.62
N SER A 73 -11.26 -2.86 26.89
CA SER A 73 -12.65 -3.07 27.30
C SER A 73 -13.59 -1.90 26.99
N ALA A 74 -13.06 -0.72 26.62
CA ALA A 74 -13.89 0.41 26.18
C ALA A 74 -14.61 0.12 24.85
N GLY A 75 -14.06 -0.78 24.02
CA GLY A 75 -14.64 -1.21 22.74
C GLY A 75 -14.59 -0.12 21.66
N ILE A 76 -15.36 0.95 21.82
CA ILE A 76 -15.45 2.06 20.87
C ILE A 76 -15.05 3.35 21.58
N ILE A 77 -14.11 4.08 20.97
CA ILE A 77 -13.63 5.36 21.51
C ILE A 77 -13.72 6.46 20.44
N PRO A 78 -13.96 7.72 20.83
CA PRO A 78 -13.84 8.83 19.90
C PRO A 78 -12.36 9.04 19.54
N VAL A 79 -12.09 9.20 18.24
CA VAL A 79 -10.74 9.47 17.72
C VAL A 79 -10.81 10.57 16.66
N SER A 80 -9.68 11.23 16.44
CA SER A 80 -9.41 11.99 15.22
C SER A 80 -8.27 11.34 14.47
N TRP A 81 -8.25 11.47 13.15
CA TRP A 81 -7.15 10.93 12.35
C TRP A 81 -6.92 11.72 11.06
N GLN A 82 -5.71 11.60 10.55
CA GLN A 82 -5.29 12.20 9.28
C GLN A 82 -4.25 11.31 8.60
N ILE A 83 -4.21 11.36 7.27
CA ILE A 83 -3.15 10.68 6.48
C ILE A 83 -1.81 11.37 6.74
N VAL A 84 -0.78 10.57 7.01
CA VAL A 84 0.60 11.03 7.26
C VAL A 84 1.60 10.12 6.55
N PRO A 85 2.84 10.59 6.28
CA PRO A 85 3.93 9.69 5.92
C PRO A 85 4.14 8.61 6.99
N CYS A 86 4.45 7.39 6.55
CA CYS A 86 4.65 6.25 7.42
C CYS A 86 5.92 6.37 8.29
N GLY A 87 6.90 7.15 7.85
CA GLY A 87 8.25 7.21 8.43
C GLY A 87 9.15 6.06 8.00
N ILE A 88 8.83 5.40 6.88
CA ILE A 88 9.59 4.27 6.35
C ILE A 88 10.76 4.81 5.52
N THR A 89 11.99 4.50 5.93
CA THR A 89 13.21 4.94 5.23
C THR A 89 13.82 3.85 4.35
N THR A 90 13.49 2.58 4.61
CA THR A 90 13.91 1.44 3.77
C THR A 90 13.21 1.47 2.41
N PRO A 91 13.80 0.90 1.34
CA PRO A 91 13.26 1.00 -0.01
C PRO A 91 11.87 0.38 -0.20
N ILE A 92 11.16 0.86 -1.23
CA ILE A 92 9.95 0.23 -1.76
C ILE A 92 10.27 -1.18 -2.25
N THR A 93 9.34 -2.12 -2.05
CA THR A 93 9.41 -3.46 -2.65
C THR A 93 8.31 -3.65 -3.68
N LEU A 94 8.70 -4.03 -4.89
CA LEU A 94 7.79 -4.51 -5.93
C LEU A 94 7.63 -6.03 -5.79
N LYS A 95 6.40 -6.52 -5.74
CA LYS A 95 6.10 -7.95 -5.64
C LYS A 95 5.11 -8.38 -6.72
N ASN A 96 5.50 -9.36 -7.53
CA ASN A 96 4.58 -9.99 -8.47
C ASN A 96 3.59 -10.89 -7.75
N LYS A 97 2.34 -10.91 -8.22
CA LYS A 97 1.34 -11.87 -7.75
C LYS A 97 1.74 -13.29 -8.14
N GLU A 98 1.16 -14.27 -7.46
CA GLU A 98 1.12 -15.64 -7.99
C GLU A 98 0.47 -15.64 -9.39
N GLY A 99 0.96 -16.50 -10.28
CA GLY A 99 0.41 -16.66 -11.63
C GLY A 99 0.82 -15.59 -12.66
N THR A 100 1.63 -14.58 -12.29
CA THR A 100 2.15 -13.64 -13.28
C THR A 100 3.11 -14.30 -14.26
N SER A 101 3.11 -13.78 -15.49
CA SER A 101 3.93 -14.25 -16.59
C SER A 101 4.06 -13.13 -17.63
N PRO A 102 4.84 -13.33 -18.71
CA PRO A 102 4.81 -12.42 -19.87
C PRO A 102 3.41 -12.23 -20.48
N TRP A 103 2.46 -13.13 -20.18
CA TRP A 103 1.11 -13.13 -20.74
C TRP A 103 0.06 -12.52 -19.81
N TRP A 104 0.39 -12.29 -18.54
CA TRP A 104 -0.52 -11.69 -17.55
C TRP A 104 0.28 -10.99 -16.44
N PHE A 105 0.07 -9.68 -16.27
CA PHE A 105 0.82 -8.87 -15.30
C PHE A 105 -0.06 -8.44 -14.13
N SER A 106 0.47 -8.60 -12.91
CA SER A 106 -0.14 -8.15 -11.66
C SER A 106 0.94 -7.92 -10.61
N MET A 107 1.11 -6.67 -10.18
CA MET A 107 2.19 -6.30 -9.26
C MET A 107 1.65 -5.47 -8.10
N GLN A 108 2.17 -5.74 -6.90
CA GLN A 108 1.91 -4.96 -5.70
C GLN A 108 3.12 -4.09 -5.37
N VAL A 109 2.85 -2.86 -4.93
CA VAL A 109 3.85 -1.97 -4.33
C VAL A 109 3.71 -2.07 -2.82
N MET A 110 4.79 -2.46 -2.15
CA MET A 110 4.86 -2.61 -0.69
C MET A 110 5.88 -1.65 -0.10
N ASN A 111 5.80 -1.46 1.22
CA ASN A 111 6.77 -0.67 1.99
C ASN A 111 6.90 0.78 1.53
N ALA A 112 5.86 1.38 0.94
CA ALA A 112 5.89 2.78 0.52
C ALA A 112 5.68 3.71 1.72
N ASN A 113 6.51 4.74 1.85
CA ASN A 113 6.40 5.73 2.92
C ASN A 113 5.18 6.64 2.77
N VAL A 114 4.76 6.89 1.53
CA VAL A 114 3.60 7.71 1.16
C VAL A 114 2.70 6.87 0.26
N GLY A 115 1.40 7.16 0.27
CA GLY A 115 0.42 6.47 -0.57
C GLY A 115 0.85 6.41 -2.03
N VAL A 116 0.66 5.25 -2.65
CA VAL A 116 0.89 5.06 -4.08
C VAL A 116 -0.34 5.54 -4.83
N SER A 117 -0.18 6.29 -5.91
CA SER A 117 -1.25 6.68 -6.82
C SER A 117 -1.37 5.71 -7.99
N LYS A 118 -0.27 5.46 -8.71
CA LYS A 118 -0.25 4.61 -9.90
C LYS A 118 1.07 3.85 -10.08
N LEU A 119 1.00 2.81 -10.90
CA LEU A 119 2.14 2.03 -11.39
C LEU A 119 2.05 1.99 -12.92
N GLU A 120 3.14 2.32 -13.58
CA GLU A 120 3.26 2.29 -15.03
C GLU A 120 4.45 1.42 -15.42
N VAL A 121 4.37 0.78 -16.60
CA VAL A 121 5.37 -0.19 -17.05
C VAL A 121 5.95 0.21 -18.40
N SER A 122 7.25 0.00 -18.58
CA SER A 122 7.95 0.22 -19.84
C SER A 122 8.68 -1.04 -20.30
N THR A 123 8.61 -1.31 -21.60
CA THR A 123 9.32 -2.41 -22.27
C THR A 123 10.44 -1.93 -23.20
N ASN A 124 10.69 -0.61 -23.25
CA ASN A 124 11.64 0.04 -24.15
C ASN A 124 12.61 0.97 -23.42
N GLY A 125 13.04 0.59 -22.22
CA GLY A 125 14.03 1.34 -21.44
C GLY A 125 13.54 2.70 -20.94
N GLY A 126 12.23 2.85 -20.75
CA GLY A 126 11.61 4.07 -20.21
C GLY A 126 11.20 5.12 -21.24
N SER A 127 11.32 4.84 -22.55
CA SER A 127 10.87 5.76 -23.60
C SER A 127 9.36 5.95 -23.61
N THR A 128 8.58 4.89 -23.36
CA THR A 128 7.12 4.97 -23.18
C THR A 128 6.69 4.22 -21.93
N TRP A 129 5.58 4.67 -21.33
CA TRP A 129 5.02 4.14 -20.08
C TRP A 129 3.56 3.74 -20.30
N LEU A 130 3.28 2.45 -20.22
CA LEU A 130 1.94 1.89 -20.31
C LEU A 130 1.27 1.90 -18.93
N PRO A 131 0.02 2.37 -18.82
CA PRO A 131 -0.70 2.38 -17.56
C PRO A 131 -1.13 0.97 -17.15
N THR A 132 -1.21 0.76 -15.84
CA THR A 132 -1.87 -0.41 -15.24
C THR A 132 -3.12 0.05 -14.48
N GLN A 133 -4.00 -0.90 -14.15
CA GLN A 133 -5.19 -0.62 -13.37
C GLN A 133 -5.03 -1.18 -11.96
N ARG A 134 -5.22 -0.33 -10.94
CA ARG A 134 -5.31 -0.82 -9.56
C ARG A 134 -6.63 -1.57 -9.38
N GLN A 135 -6.53 -2.76 -8.80
CA GLN A 135 -7.66 -3.58 -8.41
C GLN A 135 -8.05 -3.37 -6.94
N PRO A 136 -9.29 -3.73 -6.53
CA PRO A 136 -9.79 -3.56 -5.15
C PRO A 136 -8.99 -4.30 -4.05
N TYR A 137 -8.02 -5.12 -4.44
CA TYR A 137 -7.14 -5.88 -3.55
C TYR A 137 -5.66 -5.41 -3.61
N ASN A 138 -5.43 -4.17 -4.09
CA ASN A 138 -4.15 -3.46 -4.13
C ASN A 138 -3.05 -4.09 -5.01
N PHE A 139 -3.45 -4.70 -6.12
CA PHE A 139 -2.54 -5.05 -7.21
C PHE A 139 -2.79 -4.14 -8.41
N PHE A 140 -1.72 -3.85 -9.13
CA PHE A 140 -1.70 -3.09 -10.36
C PHE A 140 -1.59 -4.05 -11.54
N GLU A 141 -2.61 -4.10 -12.37
CA GLU A 141 -2.78 -5.16 -13.37
C GLU A 141 -2.79 -4.64 -14.80
N TYR A 142 -2.26 -5.48 -15.68
CA TYR A 142 -2.40 -5.36 -17.11
C TYR A 142 -2.60 -6.77 -17.69
N ALA A 143 -3.88 -7.12 -17.88
CA ALA A 143 -4.29 -8.48 -18.24
C ALA A 143 -3.62 -9.03 -19.52
N PRO A 144 -3.36 -8.24 -20.57
CA PRO A 144 -2.64 -8.75 -21.74
C PRO A 144 -1.19 -9.14 -21.47
N GLY A 145 -0.58 -8.73 -20.34
CA GLY A 145 0.86 -8.90 -20.09
C GLY A 145 1.73 -8.06 -21.03
N PHE A 146 3.06 -8.24 -20.94
CA PHE A 146 4.04 -7.41 -21.67
C PHE A 146 4.89 -8.18 -22.70
N ARG A 147 4.68 -9.50 -22.87
CA ARG A 147 5.39 -10.36 -23.85
C ARG A 147 6.92 -10.37 -23.69
N THR A 148 7.41 -10.06 -22.48
CA THR A 148 8.82 -10.05 -22.10
C THR A 148 8.98 -10.57 -20.67
N GLU A 149 10.15 -11.13 -20.36
CA GLU A 149 10.48 -11.63 -19.02
C GLU A 149 10.85 -10.53 -18.03
N THR A 150 11.24 -9.35 -18.52
CA THR A 150 11.65 -8.21 -17.70
C THR A 150 11.09 -6.90 -18.22
N VAL A 151 10.73 -6.02 -17.29
CA VAL A 151 10.17 -4.68 -17.56
C VAL A 151 10.79 -3.62 -16.65
N ASP A 152 10.72 -2.36 -17.05
CA ASP A 152 10.96 -1.24 -16.15
C ASP A 152 9.64 -0.79 -15.53
N VAL A 153 9.64 -0.51 -14.23
CA VAL A 153 8.43 -0.12 -13.47
C VAL A 153 8.62 1.29 -12.93
N LYS A 154 7.62 2.15 -13.10
CA LYS A 154 7.57 3.48 -12.50
C LYS A 154 6.38 3.54 -11.55
N VAL A 155 6.67 3.79 -10.28
CA VAL A 155 5.68 3.99 -9.23
C VAL A 155 5.56 5.47 -8.97
N THR A 156 4.33 6.00 -8.96
CA THR A 156 4.04 7.40 -8.63
C THR A 156 3.20 7.45 -7.37
N SER A 157 3.60 8.28 -6.40
CA SER A 157 2.88 8.52 -5.15
C SER A 157 1.71 9.49 -5.33
N VAL A 158 0.86 9.60 -4.30
CA VAL A 158 -0.26 10.56 -4.25
C VAL A 158 0.19 12.02 -4.22
N ASN A 159 1.43 12.31 -3.83
CA ASN A 159 2.02 13.65 -3.88
C ASN A 159 2.79 13.95 -5.19
N GLY A 160 2.76 13.05 -6.17
CA GLY A 160 3.37 13.24 -7.50
C GLY A 160 4.83 12.82 -7.63
N GLN A 161 5.51 12.42 -6.55
CA GLN A 161 6.84 11.85 -6.62
C GLN A 161 6.83 10.52 -7.39
N SER A 162 7.91 10.22 -8.11
CA SER A 162 8.03 8.99 -8.88
C SER A 162 9.36 8.30 -8.66
N ILE A 163 9.34 6.96 -8.58
CA ILE A 163 10.51 6.10 -8.48
C ILE A 163 10.47 5.10 -9.62
N THR A 164 11.58 4.95 -10.34
CA THR A 164 11.74 3.96 -11.42
C THR A 164 12.65 2.83 -10.97
N VAL A 165 12.22 1.59 -11.20
CA VAL A 165 12.97 0.36 -10.95
C VAL A 165 13.17 -0.35 -12.29
N ARG A 166 14.42 -0.59 -12.66
CA ARG A 166 14.76 -1.18 -13.96
C ARG A 166 14.95 -2.69 -13.90
N GLY A 167 14.66 -3.38 -15.01
CA GLY A 167 14.91 -4.81 -15.17
C GLY A 167 14.19 -5.68 -14.13
N VAL A 168 12.94 -5.34 -13.82
CA VAL A 168 12.07 -6.07 -12.91
C VAL A 168 11.56 -7.32 -13.63
N SER A 169 11.81 -8.51 -13.07
CA SER A 169 11.23 -9.76 -13.60
C SER A 169 9.71 -9.72 -13.52
N VAL A 170 9.00 -10.33 -14.48
CA VAL A 170 7.54 -10.53 -14.43
C VAL A 170 7.13 -11.92 -13.93
N ALA A 171 8.11 -12.76 -13.54
CA ALA A 171 7.85 -14.10 -13.04
C ALA A 171 7.05 -14.08 -11.73
N ALA A 172 6.20 -15.09 -11.55
CA ALA A 172 5.34 -15.21 -10.38
C ALA A 172 6.13 -15.18 -9.07
N ASN A 173 5.57 -14.52 -8.05
CA ASN A 173 6.11 -14.44 -6.68
C ASN A 173 7.48 -13.76 -6.52
N THR A 174 8.12 -13.29 -7.59
CA THR A 174 9.40 -12.59 -7.47
C THR A 174 9.23 -11.22 -6.81
N ARG A 175 10.28 -10.79 -6.09
CA ARG A 175 10.36 -9.46 -5.49
C ARG A 175 11.54 -8.69 -6.06
N ARG A 176 11.41 -7.37 -6.13
CA ARG A 176 12.49 -6.46 -6.48
C ARG A 176 12.42 -5.21 -5.61
N GLU A 177 13.50 -4.89 -4.92
CA GLU A 177 13.62 -3.63 -4.20
C GLU A 177 13.93 -2.49 -5.18
N ALA A 178 13.32 -1.33 -4.90
CA ALA A 178 13.74 -0.07 -5.49
C ALA A 178 15.06 0.41 -4.84
N ALA A 179 15.65 1.47 -5.39
CA ALA A 179 16.82 2.10 -4.79
C ALA A 179 16.46 2.99 -3.57
N SER A 180 15.19 3.37 -3.43
CA SER A 180 14.75 4.37 -2.46
C SER A 180 13.26 4.24 -2.11
N ASN A 181 12.79 5.19 -1.30
CA ASN A 181 11.39 5.38 -0.95
C ASN A 181 10.96 6.84 -1.20
N PHE A 182 9.65 7.09 -1.16
CA PHE A 182 9.10 8.45 -1.19
C PHE A 182 9.44 9.20 0.10
N THR A 183 9.48 10.53 0.02
CA THR A 183 9.77 11.41 1.16
C THR A 183 8.50 12.09 1.64
#